data_AF-A0A662W6X2-F1
#
_entry.id   AF-A0A662W6X2-F1
#
_cell.length_a   1.000
_cell.length_b   1.000
_cell.length_c   1.000
_cell.angle_alpha   90.00
_cell.angle_beta   90.00
_cell.angle_gamma   90.00
#
_symmetry.space_group_name_H-M   'P 1'
#
loop_
_entity.id
_entity.type
_entity.pdbx_description
1 polymer ?
#
loop_
_entity_poly.entity_id
_entity_poly.type
_entity_poly.pdbx_seq_one_letter_code
_entity_poly.pdbx_strand_id
1 'polypeptide(L)'
;MRRNPRKTNINWLLLVRMVEAADSVAADPPIPDNIRELVLKRDGKCRICGRTKDLHVHHINPGYSSTPANLVTLCKFCHQVVHCLLYVAGKHKFVNVISGFKKKR
;
A
#
# COMPACT_ATOMS: atom_id res chain seq x y z
N MET A 1 16.19 30.51 -8.81
CA MET A 1 15.08 29.55 -9.00
C MET A 1 14.61 29.04 -7.65
N ARG A 2 13.54 29.61 -7.09
CA ARG A 2 12.96 29.14 -5.81
C ARG A 2 12.26 27.80 -6.07
N ARG A 3 12.68 26.72 -5.39
CA ARG A 3 12.02 25.42 -5.45
C ARG A 3 10.55 25.64 -5.06
N ASN A 4 9.62 25.41 -5.98
CA ASN A 4 8.18 25.38 -5.69
C ASN A 4 7.95 24.23 -4.71
N PRO A 5 7.64 24.49 -3.42
CA PRO A 5 7.30 23.41 -2.52
C PRO A 5 5.94 22.92 -3.01
N ARG A 6 5.94 21.83 -3.78
CA ARG A 6 4.71 21.07 -3.99
C ARG A 6 4.13 20.90 -2.60
N LYS A 7 3.04 21.60 -2.28
CA LYS A 7 2.17 21.25 -1.16
C LYS A 7 1.83 19.80 -1.44
N THR A 8 2.59 18.90 -0.82
CA THR A 8 2.42 17.48 -1.09
C THR A 8 1.08 17.17 -0.47
N ASN A 9 0.05 17.02 -1.31
CA ASN A 9 -1.28 16.54 -0.91
C ASN A 9 -1.12 15.07 -0.48
N ILE A 10 -0.37 14.87 0.61
CA ILE A 10 -0.16 13.60 1.28
C ILE A 10 -1.36 13.41 2.18
N ASN A 11 -2.09 12.33 1.94
CA ASN A 11 -3.15 11.92 2.84
C ASN A 11 -2.53 11.23 4.07
N TRP A 12 -2.13 12.03 5.05
CA TRP A 12 -1.52 11.56 6.30
C TRP A 12 -2.50 10.71 7.13
N LEU A 13 -3.79 11.04 7.13
CA LEU A 13 -4.81 10.27 7.85
C LEU A 13 -4.91 8.84 7.34
N LEU A 14 -4.87 8.65 6.01
CA LEU A 14 -4.90 7.33 5.41
C LEU A 14 -3.64 6.51 5.75
N LEU A 15 -2.48 7.16 5.78
CA LEU A 15 -1.22 6.51 6.18
C LEU A 15 -1.28 6.06 7.65
N VAL A 16 -1.69 6.95 8.56
CA VAL A 16 -1.82 6.65 10.00
C VAL A 16 -2.79 5.49 10.21
N ARG A 17 -3.95 5.51 9.56
CA ARG A 17 -4.95 4.43 9.65
C ARG A 17 -4.37 3.05 9.31
N MET A 18 -3.53 2.95 8.28
CA MET A 18 -2.92 1.66 7.90
C MET A 18 -1.94 1.15 8.96
N VAL A 19 -1.21 2.05 9.62
CA VAL A 19 -0.27 1.69 10.68
C VAL A 19 -1.01 1.29 11.95
N GLU A 20 -2.07 2.00 12.29
CA GLU A 20 -2.90 1.72 13.45
C GLU A 20 -3.68 0.41 13.30
N ALA A 21 -4.31 0.16 12.13
CA ALA A 21 -5.17 -1.00 11.92
C ALA A 21 -4.44 -2.35 11.80
N ALA A 22 -3.11 -2.34 11.66
CA ALA A 22 -2.32 -3.56 11.61
C ALA A 22 -2.13 -4.15 13.02
N ASP A 23 -3.17 -4.78 13.54
CA ASP A 23 -3.14 -5.47 14.83
C ASP A 23 -3.17 -7.00 14.68
N SER A 24 -3.32 -7.50 13.45
CA SER A 24 -3.43 -8.93 13.17
C SER A 24 -2.10 -9.52 12.68
N VAL A 25 -1.69 -10.63 13.28
CA VAL A 25 -0.57 -11.49 12.84
C VAL A 25 -0.95 -12.38 11.65
N ALA A 26 -2.19 -12.28 11.17
CA ALA A 26 -2.71 -13.11 10.09
C ALA A 26 -2.15 -12.63 8.74
N ALA A 27 -1.77 -13.58 7.89
CA ALA A 27 -1.36 -13.27 6.53
C ALA A 27 -2.52 -12.66 5.74
N ASP A 28 -2.23 -11.70 4.86
CA ASP A 28 -3.26 -11.13 3.99
C ASP A 28 -3.87 -12.21 3.08
N PRO A 29 -5.20 -12.27 2.97
CA PRO A 29 -5.83 -13.15 2.00
C PRO A 29 -5.50 -12.67 0.57
N PRO A 30 -5.53 -13.57 -0.42
CA PRO A 30 -5.32 -13.18 -1.81
C PRO A 30 -6.38 -12.13 -2.22
N ILE A 31 -5.97 -11.20 -3.08
CA ILE A 31 -6.88 -10.22 -3.71
C ILE A 31 -7.31 -10.81 -5.06
N PRO A 32 -8.61 -11.13 -5.26
CA PRO A 32 -9.13 -11.56 -6.55
C PRO A 32 -8.90 -10.51 -7.64
N ASP A 33 -8.62 -10.94 -8.88
CA ASP A 33 -8.26 -10.03 -9.97
C ASP A 33 -9.37 -9.03 -10.31
N ASN A 34 -10.63 -9.48 -10.33
CA ASN A 34 -11.78 -8.60 -10.55
C ASN A 34 -11.90 -7.51 -9.48
N ILE A 35 -11.59 -7.82 -8.21
CA ILE A 35 -11.60 -6.85 -7.12
C ILE A 35 -10.40 -5.90 -7.23
N ARG A 36 -9.22 -6.43 -7.58
CA ARG A 36 -8.02 -5.64 -7.83
C ARG A 36 -8.28 -4.59 -8.92
N GLU A 37 -8.84 -5.00 -10.05
CA GLU A 37 -9.20 -4.11 -11.16
C GLU A 37 -10.24 -3.06 -10.75
N LEU A 38 -11.27 -3.46 -10.01
CA LEU A 38 -12.29 -2.54 -9.48
C LEU A 38 -11.67 -1.45 -8.62
N VAL A 39 -10.76 -1.81 -7.70
CA VAL A 39 -10.09 -0.86 -6.80
C VAL A 39 -9.15 0.08 -7.56
N LEU A 40 -8.40 -0.44 -8.53
CA LEU A 40 -7.54 0.37 -9.40
C LEU A 40 -8.35 1.37 -10.22
N LYS A 41 -9.48 0.95 -10.79
CA LYS A 41 -10.39 1.82 -11.54
C LYS A 41 -11.05 2.88 -10.66
N ARG A 42 -11.49 2.51 -9.45
CA ARG A 42 -12.09 3.43 -8.46
C ARG A 42 -11.11 4.55 -8.08
N ASP A 43 -9.87 4.18 -7.79
CA ASP A 43 -8.91 5.12 -7.22
C ASP A 43 -8.16 5.92 -8.30
N GLY A 44 -7.78 5.29 -9.41
CA GLY A 44 -7.08 5.88 -10.57
C GLY A 44 -5.69 6.46 -10.29
N LYS A 45 -5.32 6.59 -9.03
CA LYS A 45 -4.07 7.18 -8.52
C LYS A 45 -3.79 6.69 -7.11
N CYS A 46 -2.55 6.86 -6.68
CA CYS A 46 -2.16 6.66 -5.30
C CYS A 46 -3.01 7.55 -4.37
N ARG A 47 -3.71 6.93 -3.43
CA ARG A 47 -4.56 7.62 -2.46
C ARG A 47 -3.79 8.38 -1.38
N ILE A 48 -2.48 8.13 -1.27
CA ILE A 48 -1.58 8.89 -0.38
C ILE A 48 -1.00 10.11 -1.08
N CYS A 49 -0.28 9.97 -2.21
CA CYS A 49 0.46 11.09 -2.81
C CYS A 49 -0.07 11.57 -4.18
N GLY A 50 -1.09 10.91 -4.75
CA GLY A 50 -1.69 11.29 -6.03
C GLY A 50 -0.94 10.84 -7.29
N ARG A 51 0.19 10.13 -7.20
CA ARG A 51 0.90 9.57 -8.36
C ARG A 51 0.02 8.56 -9.12
N THR A 52 0.08 8.55 -10.45
CA THR A 52 -0.77 7.72 -11.34
C THR A 52 -0.04 6.53 -11.97
N LYS A 53 1.25 6.37 -11.72
CA LYS A 53 2.10 5.29 -12.26
C LYS A 53 2.52 4.31 -11.17
N ASP A 54 2.82 3.09 -11.58
CA ASP A 54 3.30 1.99 -10.72
C ASP A 54 2.36 1.76 -9.52
N LEU A 55 1.09 1.56 -9.83
CA LEU A 55 0.01 1.42 -8.87
C LEU A 55 -0.14 -0.03 -8.40
N HIS A 56 -0.30 -0.20 -7.10
CA HIS A 56 -0.49 -1.47 -6.42
C HIS A 56 -1.69 -1.34 -5.46
N VAL A 57 -2.40 -2.45 -5.26
CA VAL A 57 -3.50 -2.52 -4.29
C VAL A 57 -2.94 -3.03 -2.95
N HIS A 58 -3.32 -2.38 -1.86
CA HIS A 58 -2.88 -2.67 -0.49
C HIS A 58 -4.09 -2.81 0.44
N HIS A 59 -4.02 -3.68 1.44
CA HIS A 59 -5.03 -3.82 2.49
C HIS A 59 -4.92 -2.68 3.51
N ILE A 60 -6.02 -2.04 3.86
CA ILE A 60 -6.03 -0.98 4.89
C ILE A 60 -5.88 -1.62 6.27
N ASN A 61 -6.64 -2.70 6.51
CA ASN A 61 -6.56 -3.54 7.69
C ASN A 61 -6.01 -4.93 7.26
N PRO A 62 -4.73 -5.21 7.52
CA PRO A 62 -4.10 -6.49 7.16
C PRO A 62 -4.74 -7.70 7.84
N GLY A 63 -4.73 -8.84 7.17
CA GLY A 63 -5.30 -10.11 7.64
C GLY A 63 -6.83 -10.20 7.58
N TYR A 64 -7.51 -9.15 7.14
CA TYR A 64 -8.96 -9.12 6.90
C TYR A 64 -9.30 -9.35 5.42
N SER A 65 -10.58 -9.59 5.15
CA SER A 65 -11.08 -9.88 3.81
C SER A 65 -10.71 -8.82 2.76
N SER A 66 -10.44 -9.29 1.54
CA SER A 66 -10.10 -8.48 0.36
C SER A 66 -11.35 -7.79 -0.23
N THR A 67 -12.11 -7.07 0.59
CA THR A 67 -13.26 -6.28 0.14
C THR A 67 -12.79 -4.95 -0.44
N PRO A 68 -13.49 -4.36 -1.44
CA PRO A 68 -13.11 -3.05 -1.98
C PRO A 68 -12.96 -1.96 -0.90
N ALA A 69 -13.74 -2.00 0.17
CA ALA A 69 -13.68 -1.05 1.28
C ALA A 69 -12.41 -1.19 2.13
N ASN A 70 -11.82 -2.40 2.20
CA ASN A 70 -10.56 -2.68 2.89
C ASN A 70 -9.34 -2.57 1.97
N LEU A 71 -9.53 -2.19 0.70
CA LEU A 71 -8.45 -2.12 -0.28
C LEU A 71 -8.25 -0.69 -0.78
N VAL A 72 -7.00 -0.36 -1.08
CA VAL A 72 -6.60 0.99 -1.50
C VAL A 72 -5.50 0.95 -2.54
N THR A 73 -5.52 1.88 -3.47
CA THR A 73 -4.47 2.01 -4.48
C THR A 73 -3.33 2.91 -3.99
N LEU A 74 -2.11 2.38 -3.99
CA LEU A 74 -0.87 3.08 -3.63
C LEU A 74 0.14 3.01 -4.77
N CYS A 75 0.98 4.02 -4.95
CA CYS A 75 2.15 3.87 -5.82
C CYS A 75 3.22 3.04 -5.11
N LYS A 76 4.14 2.42 -5.87
CA LYS A 76 5.25 1.60 -5.34
C LYS A 76 5.99 2.23 -4.15
N PHE A 77 6.23 3.54 -4.18
CA PHE A 77 6.92 4.24 -3.09
C PHE A 77 6.09 4.31 -1.81
N CYS A 78 4.84 4.80 -1.91
CA CYS A 78 3.95 4.87 -0.75
C CYS A 78 3.63 3.48 -0.20
N HIS A 79 3.47 2.49 -1.09
CA HIS A 79 3.32 1.09 -0.72
C HIS A 79 4.49 0.60 0.13
N GLN A 80 5.73 0.83 -0.32
CA GLN A 80 6.92 0.44 0.44
C GLN A 80 7.02 1.19 1.78
N VAL A 81 6.69 2.48 1.82
CA VAL A 81 6.71 3.27 3.06
C VAL A 81 5.76 2.69 4.10
N VAL A 82 4.55 2.28 3.70
CA VAL A 82 3.60 1.62 4.62
C VAL A 82 4.22 0.35 5.20
N HIS A 83 4.77 -0.54 4.37
CA HIS A 83 5.45 -1.75 4.83
C HIS A 83 6.64 -1.47 5.76
N CYS A 84 7.43 -0.44 5.46
CA CYS A 84 8.54 -0.02 6.33
C CYS A 84 8.04 0.50 7.69
N LEU A 85 6.98 1.31 7.71
CA LEU A 85 6.41 1.83 8.97
C LEU A 85 5.81 0.71 9.82
N LEU A 86 5.10 -0.22 9.18
CA LEU A 86 4.58 -1.41 9.86
C LEU A 86 5.71 -2.27 10.45
N TYR A 87 6.81 -2.46 9.72
CA TYR A 87 7.98 -3.17 10.23
C TYR A 87 8.61 -2.46 11.44
N VAL A 88 8.84 -1.15 11.36
CA VAL A 88 9.41 -0.35 12.47
C VAL A 88 8.48 -0.35 13.69
N ALA A 89 7.16 -0.37 13.47
CA ALA A 89 6.16 -0.49 14.52
C ALA A 89 6.02 -1.91 15.10
N GLY A 90 6.78 -2.91 14.60
CA GLY A 90 6.70 -4.30 15.04
C GLY A 90 5.44 -5.04 14.55
N LYS A 91 4.72 -4.48 13.59
CA LYS A 91 3.43 -4.97 13.07
C LYS A 91 3.54 -5.75 11.76
N HIS A 92 4.73 -5.84 11.16
CA HIS A 92 4.95 -6.61 9.92
C HIS A 92 6.34 -7.26 9.92
N LYS A 93 6.48 -8.43 9.27
CA LYS A 93 7.77 -9.13 9.09
C LYS A 93 8.53 -8.54 7.90
N PHE A 94 9.84 -8.40 8.00
CA PHE A 94 10.65 -7.98 6.84
C PHE A 94 10.65 -9.09 5.79
N VAL A 95 9.90 -8.91 4.71
CA VAL A 95 10.00 -9.77 3.52
C VAL A 95 11.21 -9.31 2.72
N ASN A 96 12.21 -10.17 2.61
CA ASN A 96 13.44 -9.87 1.91
C ASN A 96 13.14 -9.69 0.41
N VAL A 97 13.04 -8.44 -0.06
CA VAL A 97 12.62 -8.06 -1.42
C VAL A 97 13.57 -8.62 -2.50
N ILE A 98 14.75 -9.11 -2.11
CA ILE A 98 15.73 -9.80 -2.98
C ILE A 98 15.14 -11.12 -3.53
N SER A 99 14.22 -11.77 -2.80
CA SER A 99 13.58 -13.03 -3.22
C SER A 99 12.66 -12.91 -4.45
N GLY A 100 12.34 -11.68 -4.89
CA GLY A 100 11.62 -11.41 -6.14
C GLY A 100 12.48 -11.52 -7.40
N PHE A 101 13.81 -11.58 -7.27
CA PHE A 101 14.74 -11.86 -8.37
C PHE A 101 14.95 -13.38 -8.51
N LYS A 102 13.87 -14.14 -8.72
CA LYS A 102 14.03 -15.49 -9.30
C LYS A 102 14.63 -15.27 -10.69
N LYS A 103 15.92 -15.56 -10.84
CA LYS A 103 16.62 -15.72 -12.12
C LYS A 103 15.70 -16.56 -13.02
N LYS A 104 15.14 -15.96 -14.08
CA LYS A 104 14.64 -16.76 -15.21
C LYS A 104 15.85 -17.59 -15.67
N ARG A 105 15.81 -18.90 -15.41
CA ARG A 105 16.67 -19.86 -16.09
C ARG A 105 16.16 -20.03 -17.51
#